data_AF-A0AA37BLN8-F1
#
_entry.id   AF-A0AA37BLN8-F1
#
_cell.length_a   1.000
_cell.length_b   1.000
_cell.length_c   1.000
_cell.angle_alpha   90.00
_cell.angle_beta   90.00
_cell.angle_gamma   90.00
#
_symmetry.space_group_name_H-M   'P 1'
#
loop_
_entity.id
_entity.type
_entity.pdbx_description
1 polymer ?
#
loop_
_entity_poly.entity_id
_entity_poly.type
_entity_poly.pdbx_seq_one_letter_code
_entity_poly.pdbx_strand_id
1 'polypeptide(L)'
;MRRRSTPQSWALRCRIILACASGMADKAVAAQLGSTQHALGRRRARFIGHRIAWPGDLPRPGGPRTVTDEQVTALITTALERVVGRLRGGCAGRRGQQAVSAAGSAPVVR
;
A
#
# COMPACT_ATOMS: atom_id res chain seq x y z
N MET A 1 -4.77 1.72 -9.00
CA MET A 1 -5.30 1.32 -7.67
C MET A 1 -4.82 -0.11 -7.37
N ARG A 2 -3.82 -0.31 -6.50
CA ARG A 2 -3.23 -1.65 -6.25
C ARG A 2 -4.08 -2.41 -5.24
N ARG A 3 -4.95 -3.32 -5.70
CA ARG A 3 -5.67 -4.26 -4.84
C ARG A 3 -4.72 -5.37 -4.39
N ARG A 4 -4.10 -5.21 -3.22
CA ARG A 4 -3.22 -6.24 -2.62
C ARG A 4 -3.94 -7.22 -1.68
N SER A 5 -5.27 -7.14 -1.57
CA SER A 5 -6.05 -8.10 -0.79
C SER A 5 -6.69 -9.12 -1.70
N THR A 6 -6.25 -10.38 -1.59
CA THR A 6 -6.81 -11.50 -2.35
C THR A 6 -8.09 -12.02 -1.68
N PRO A 7 -9.05 -12.60 -2.43
CA PRO A 7 -10.25 -13.19 -1.84
C PRO A 7 -9.94 -14.30 -0.83
N GLN A 8 -8.85 -15.07 -1.03
CA GLN A 8 -8.40 -16.08 -0.07
C GLN A 8 -8.04 -15.47 1.30
N SER A 9 -7.40 -14.30 1.30
CA SER A 9 -7.05 -13.60 2.55
C SER A 9 -8.27 -13.15 3.35
N TRP A 10 -9.41 -12.94 2.67
CA TRP A 10 -10.69 -12.59 3.29
C TRP A 10 -11.35 -13.82 3.91
N ALA A 11 -11.43 -14.92 3.16
CA ALA A 11 -11.96 -16.19 3.65
C ALA A 11 -11.25 -16.67 4.92
N LEU A 12 -9.92 -16.54 4.99
CA LEU A 12 -9.13 -16.89 6.19
C LEU A 12 -9.50 -16.03 7.41
N ARG A 13 -9.84 -14.75 7.22
CA ARG A 13 -10.25 -13.87 8.33
C ARG A 13 -11.64 -14.23 8.83
N CYS A 14 -12.57 -14.51 7.93
CA CYS A 14 -13.92 -14.95 8.28
C CYS A 14 -13.87 -16.28 9.05
N ARG A 15 -13.10 -17.26 8.58
CA ARG A 15 -12.90 -18.54 9.30
C ARG A 15 -12.38 -18.34 10.71
N ILE A 16 -11.40 -17.45 10.89
CA ILE A 16 -10.87 -17.12 12.21
C ILE A 16 -11.94 -16.53 13.13
N ILE A 17 -12.72 -15.54 12.65
CA ILE A 17 -13.72 -14.87 13.48
C ILE A 17 -14.82 -15.86 13.88
N LEU A 18 -15.27 -16.71 12.95
CA LEU A 18 -16.29 -17.73 13.21
C LEU A 18 -15.81 -18.77 14.22
N ALA A 19 -14.56 -19.25 14.11
CA ALA A 19 -13.98 -20.19 15.07
C ALA A 19 -13.82 -19.56 16.48
N CYS A 20 -13.49 -18.27 16.56
CA CYS A 20 -13.48 -17.56 17.84
C CYS A 20 -14.91 -17.36 18.39
N ALA A 21 -15.91 -17.16 17.53
CA ALA A 21 -17.30 -17.00 17.94
C ALA A 21 -17.92 -18.30 18.47
N SER A 22 -17.44 -19.46 18.03
CA SER A 22 -17.82 -20.77 18.58
C SER A 22 -17.17 -21.08 19.94
N GLY A 23 -16.51 -20.10 20.58
CA GLY A 23 -15.96 -20.24 21.93
C GLY A 23 -14.61 -20.97 22.02
N MET A 24 -13.95 -21.26 20.90
CA MET A 24 -12.61 -21.87 20.92
C MET A 24 -11.56 -20.89 21.42
N ALA A 25 -10.61 -21.39 22.20
CA ALA A 25 -9.46 -20.61 22.65
C ALA A 25 -8.57 -20.20 21.46
N ASP A 26 -8.04 -18.98 21.49
CA ASP A 26 -7.19 -18.44 20.42
C ASP A 26 -5.96 -19.33 20.14
N LYS A 27 -5.45 -20.05 21.14
CA LYS A 27 -4.36 -21.03 20.96
C LYS A 27 -4.76 -22.17 20.02
N ALA A 28 -5.95 -22.73 20.20
CA ALA A 28 -6.45 -23.84 19.42
C ALA A 28 -6.77 -23.40 17.98
N VAL A 29 -7.42 -22.25 17.83
CA VAL A 29 -7.73 -21.66 16.51
C VAL A 29 -6.45 -21.34 15.73
N ALA A 30 -5.42 -20.84 16.40
CA ALA A 30 -4.12 -20.53 15.80
C ALA A 30 -3.45 -21.79 15.24
N ALA A 31 -3.43 -22.87 16.03
CA ALA A 31 -2.88 -24.15 15.61
C ALA A 31 -3.65 -24.76 14.43
N GLN A 32 -4.98 -24.70 14.47
CA GLN A 32 -5.84 -25.29 13.44
C GLN A 32 -5.76 -24.56 12.08
N LEU A 33 -5.65 -23.22 12.10
CA LEU A 33 -5.69 -22.40 10.88
C LEU A 33 -4.30 -21.92 10.42
N GLY A 34 -3.23 -22.41 11.05
CA GLY A 34 -1.84 -22.04 10.71
C GLY A 34 -1.56 -20.54 10.88
N SER A 35 -2.12 -19.93 11.94
CA SER A 35 -1.94 -18.51 12.25
C SER A 35 -1.29 -18.33 13.62
N THR A 36 -0.85 -17.11 13.91
CA THR A 36 -0.28 -16.79 15.24
C THR A 36 -1.36 -16.24 16.16
N GLN A 37 -1.29 -16.54 17.46
CA GLN A 37 -2.21 -16.00 18.46
C GLN A 37 -2.26 -14.45 18.41
N HIS A 38 -1.11 -13.81 18.22
CA HIS A 38 -1.02 -12.36 18.06
C HIS A 38 -1.79 -11.85 16.83
N ALA A 39 -1.82 -12.59 15.72
CA ALA A 39 -2.63 -12.24 14.56
C ALA A 39 -4.14 -12.39 14.84
N LEU A 40 -4.55 -13.40 15.61
CA LEU A 40 -5.94 -13.58 16.03
C LEU A 40 -6.41 -12.45 16.93
N GLY A 41 -5.64 -12.09 17.97
CA GLY A 41 -5.97 -10.98 18.87
C GLY A 41 -6.16 -9.67 18.10
N ARG A 42 -5.27 -9.36 17.15
CA ARG A 42 -5.43 -8.18 16.27
C ARG A 42 -6.69 -8.25 15.41
N ARG A 43 -7.04 -9.41 14.86
CA ARG A 43 -8.26 -9.58 14.07
C ARG A 43 -9.52 -9.46 14.93
N ARG A 44 -9.52 -10.03 16.14
CA ARG A 44 -10.62 -9.92 17.12
C ARG A 44 -10.84 -8.47 17.53
N ALA A 45 -9.78 -7.75 17.93
CA ALA A 45 -9.87 -6.34 18.29
C ALA A 45 -10.44 -5.49 17.14
N ARG A 46 -9.98 -5.74 15.90
CA ARG A 46 -10.50 -5.07 14.70
C ARG A 46 -11.96 -5.41 14.42
N PHE A 47 -12.36 -6.66 14.57
CA PHE A 47 -13.75 -7.08 14.43
C PHE A 47 -14.66 -6.45 15.49
N ILE A 48 -14.18 -6.27 16.71
CA ILE A 48 -14.95 -5.59 17.77
C ILE A 48 -15.16 -4.12 17.41
N GLY A 49 -14.11 -3.42 16.97
CA GLY A 49 -14.19 -1.98 16.66
C GLY A 49 -14.89 -1.64 15.34
N HIS A 50 -14.77 -2.50 14.32
CA HIS A 50 -15.22 -2.17 12.95
C HIS A 50 -16.21 -3.17 12.35
N ARG A 51 -16.49 -4.29 13.04
CA ARG A 51 -17.43 -5.34 12.60
C ARG A 51 -17.21 -5.72 11.13
N ILE A 52 -18.29 -5.73 10.36
CA ILE A 52 -18.34 -6.09 8.94
C ILE A 52 -17.99 -4.88 8.04
N ALA A 53 -17.78 -3.68 8.62
CA ALA A 53 -17.28 -2.48 7.91
C ALA A 53 -15.74 -2.46 7.83
N TRP A 54 -15.07 -3.46 8.41
CA TRP A 54 -13.64 -3.74 8.29
C TRP A 54 -13.07 -4.15 6.90
N PRO A 55 -13.82 -4.35 5.78
CA PRO A 55 -13.22 -4.69 4.49
C PRO A 55 -12.36 -3.54 3.98
N GLY A 56 -11.20 -3.88 3.43
CA GLY A 56 -10.19 -2.95 2.94
C GLY A 56 -10.58 -2.15 1.69
N ASP A 57 -11.84 -1.72 1.60
CA ASP A 57 -12.35 -0.77 0.63
C ASP A 57 -12.33 0.66 1.16
N LEU A 58 -12.13 0.87 2.48
CA LEU A 58 -11.58 2.16 2.89
C LEU A 58 -10.21 2.31 2.20
N PRO A 59 -9.97 3.43 1.50
CA PRO A 59 -8.64 3.70 0.97
C PRO A 59 -7.68 3.51 2.13
N ARG A 60 -6.71 2.60 1.96
CA ARG A 60 -5.71 2.37 3.00
C ARG A 60 -5.19 3.75 3.37
N PRO A 61 -5.24 4.15 4.65
CA PRO A 61 -4.75 5.45 5.05
C PRO A 61 -3.28 5.51 4.62
N GLY A 62 -3.07 6.10 3.45
CA GLY A 62 -1.80 6.63 3.03
C GLY A 62 -1.68 7.96 3.74
N GLY A 63 -0.47 8.33 4.11
CA GLY A 63 -0.23 9.72 4.47
C GLY A 63 -0.81 10.64 3.39
N PRO A 64 -1.26 11.85 3.77
CA PRO A 64 -1.76 12.82 2.81
C PRO A 64 -0.81 12.88 1.62
N ARG A 65 -1.35 12.91 0.39
CA ARG A 65 -0.53 12.98 -0.81
C ARG A 65 0.40 14.19 -0.66
N THR A 66 1.69 13.91 -0.50
CA THR A 66 2.73 14.95 -0.40
C THR A 66 3.03 15.54 -1.78
N VAL A 67 2.66 14.83 -2.83
CA VAL A 67 2.86 15.23 -4.22
C VAL A 67 1.59 15.91 -4.72
N THR A 68 1.73 17.15 -5.20
CA THR A 68 0.63 17.91 -5.79
C THR A 68 0.36 17.47 -7.22
N ASP A 69 -0.83 17.74 -7.74
CA ASP A 69 -1.21 17.36 -9.11
C ASP A 69 -0.34 18.07 -10.16
N GLU A 70 0.16 19.28 -9.87
CA GLU A 70 1.12 19.99 -10.71
C GLU A 70 2.45 19.24 -10.81
N GLN A 71 2.95 18.71 -9.69
CA GLN A 71 4.18 17.93 -9.66
C GLN A 71 4.03 16.61 -10.43
N VAL A 72 2.85 15.97 -10.35
CA VAL A 72 2.54 14.76 -11.15
C VAL A 72 2.53 15.10 -12.64
N THR A 73 1.89 16.20 -13.03
CA THR A 73 1.80 16.63 -14.43
C THR A 73 3.18 16.93 -15.01
N ALA A 74 4.01 17.68 -14.28
CA ALA A 74 5.39 17.97 -14.68
C ALA A 74 6.23 16.69 -14.86
N LEU A 75 6.07 15.70 -13.97
CA LEU A 75 6.75 14.41 -14.06
C LEU A 75 6.32 13.61 -15.29
N ILE A 76 5.01 13.58 -15.58
CA ILE A 76 4.47 12.89 -16.75
C ILE A 76 4.97 13.55 -18.04
N THR A 77 4.93 14.88 -18.14
CA THR A 77 5.44 15.61 -19.30
C THR A 77 6.94 15.34 -19.51
N THR A 78 7.74 15.47 -18.44
CA THR A 78 9.19 15.20 -18.50
C THR A 78 9.48 13.75 -18.89
N ALA A 79 8.69 12.80 -18.39
CA ALA A 79 8.83 11.38 -18.74
C ALA A 79 8.46 11.13 -20.20
N LEU A 80 7.39 11.74 -20.70
CA LEU A 80 6.97 11.63 -22.09
C LEU A 80 8.00 12.25 -23.04
N GLU A 81 8.54 13.42 -22.72
CA GLU A 81 9.61 14.05 -23.49
C GLU A 81 10.89 13.21 -23.52
N ARG A 82 11.28 12.62 -22.38
CA ARG A 82 12.46 11.73 -22.30
C ARG A 82 12.26 10.43 -23.06
N VAL A 83 11.10 9.79 -22.92
CA VAL A 83 10.82 8.49 -23.56
C VAL A 83 10.61 8.69 -25.05
N VAL A 84 9.81 9.67 -25.47
CA VAL A 84 9.59 9.98 -26.88
C VAL A 84 10.84 10.55 -27.52
N GLY A 85 11.64 11.35 -26.80
CA GLY A 85 12.96 11.79 -27.24
C GLY A 85 13.95 10.64 -27.45
N ARG A 86 13.89 9.61 -26.60
CA ARG A 86 14.68 8.37 -26.76
C ARG A 86 14.20 7.51 -27.93
N LEU A 87 12.90 7.50 -28.23
CA LEU A 87 12.33 6.76 -29.35
C LEU A 87 12.49 7.49 -30.69
N ARG A 88 12.60 8.83 -30.69
CA ARG A 88 12.89 9.66 -31.87
C ARG A 88 14.39 9.81 -32.15
N GLY A 89 15.24 9.71 -31.12
CA GLY A 89 16.70 9.80 -31.22
C GLY A 89 17.34 8.42 -31.41
N GLY A 90 17.26 7.86 -32.61
CA GLY A 90 18.18 6.80 -33.02
C GLY A 90 19.62 7.26 -32.83
N CYS A 91 20.42 6.41 -32.19
CA CYS A 91 21.88 6.44 -32.06
C CYS A 91 22.61 7.75 -32.41
N ALA A 92 22.62 8.74 -31.50
CA ALA A 92 23.57 9.85 -31.59
C ALA A 92 24.27 10.11 -30.24
N GLY A 93 25.55 9.71 -30.20
CA GLY A 93 26.65 10.32 -29.45
C GLY A 93 26.39 10.92 -28.06
N ARG A 94 26.85 10.20 -27.04
CA ARG A 94 27.11 10.70 -25.68
C ARG A 94 27.92 12.01 -25.70
N ARG A 95 27.47 13.06 -25.00
CA ARG A 95 28.33 14.10 -24.39
C ARG A 95 27.56 14.97 -23.39
N GLY A 96 28.20 15.28 -22.26
CA GLY A 96 28.00 16.55 -21.56
C GLY A 96 26.98 16.55 -20.42
N GLN A 97 27.51 16.63 -19.21
CA GLN A 97 26.88 16.86 -17.90
C GLN A 97 25.91 18.05 -17.88
N GLN A 98 24.93 18.04 -16.97
CA GLN A 98 24.92 19.06 -15.90
C GLN A 98 24.09 18.63 -14.70
N ALA A 99 24.62 19.03 -13.55
CA ALA A 99 24.18 18.73 -12.20
C ALA A 99 22.80 19.31 -11.88
N VAL A 100 22.01 18.54 -11.12
CA VAL A 100 20.98 19.09 -10.24
C VAL A 100 21.44 18.87 -8.81
N SER A 101 22.15 19.86 -8.28
CA SER A 101 22.27 20.10 -6.86
C SER A 101 21.70 21.49 -6.60
N ALA A 102 20.49 21.55 -6.03
CA ALA A 102 20.03 22.68 -5.24
C ALA A 102 18.91 22.18 -4.33
N ALA A 103 19.21 22.26 -3.04
CA ALA A 103 18.32 21.99 -1.93
C ALA A 103 17.05 22.83 -2.00
N GLY A 104 15.94 22.22 -1.63
CA GLY A 104 14.74 22.88 -1.13
C GLY A 104 14.25 22.09 0.06
N SER A 105 14.75 22.41 1.26
CA SER A 105 14.14 21.93 2.48
C SER A 105 12.77 22.59 2.63
N ALA A 106 11.75 21.80 2.98
CA ALA A 106 10.51 22.30 3.53
C ALA A 106 10.05 21.33 4.62
N PRO A 107 9.47 21.83 5.72
CA PRO A 107 9.56 21.18 7.02
C PRO A 107 8.59 20.00 7.16
N VAL A 108 9.05 18.97 7.87
CA VAL A 108 8.19 17.97 8.48
C VAL A 108 7.47 18.65 9.65
N VAL A 109 6.18 18.94 9.51
CA VAL A 109 5.32 19.31 10.63
C VAL A 109 5.02 18.02 11.41
N ARG A 110 5.29 18.06 12.71
CA ARG A 110 5.17 16.96 13.67
C ARG A 110 3.74 16.78 14.15
#